data_AF-A0A3B8K191-F1
#
_entry.id   AF-A0A3B8K191-F1
#
_cell.length_a   1.000
_cell.length_b   1.000
_cell.length_c   1.000
_cell.angle_alpha   90.00
_cell.angle_beta   90.00
_cell.angle_gamma   90.00
#
_symmetry.space_group_name_H-M   'P 1'
#
loop_
_entity.id
_entity.type
_entity.pdbx_description
1 polymer ?
#
loop_
_entity_poly.entity_id
_entity_poly.type
_entity_poly.pdbx_seq_one_letter_code
_entity_poly.pdbx_strand_id
1 'polypeptide(L)'
;MTKRVFRPFWCYDVIATEQWFADMAASGLLLKSANFRKRVFNFIEAEPQKIIYRIDYDKDGRGLSQTLTGCGWGAVATGRQWVIYANKDIEVTLFPQRDSVIAKTRSLSQLSVILLCFVGVLLLISTGVTVTALWGSTKAEYVPAPYPILDYFPYFLIILNTFFLTWVIYTYIKTRRSLKHFSAASGFSVDPTLVDLPNQWIQIPSDLSGLIKKKKLFWIYNLEQTMDWLETQAGKGLLLKHIRHNSFFFEKTEPKHLKYFFDTQQNINEGYFDIHLKAGFDLLYDSRLQFGRLILWSKQYSPGEPAPKMYTDKKEHLASARRLLMNNLKTIAYWLVLGAIQLFVGLSSVYDQINQWIWIPITGLWIILMVFTLIVLFMAVKSYMRAKQKLTMV
;
A
#
# COMPACT_ATOMS: atom_id res chain seq x y z
N MET A 1 -25.78 35.34 3.02
CA MET A 1 -24.69 35.48 4.02
C MET A 1 -23.53 34.52 3.69
N THR A 2 -22.31 34.71 4.21
CA THR A 2 -21.20 33.74 4.02
C THR A 2 -20.96 32.95 5.31
N LYS A 3 -21.13 31.63 5.26
CA LYS A 3 -20.91 30.73 6.41
C LYS A 3 -19.54 30.07 6.30
N ARG A 4 -18.76 30.11 7.37
CA ARG A 4 -17.42 29.52 7.44
C ARG A 4 -17.45 28.26 8.30
N VAL A 5 -16.96 27.13 7.79
CA VAL A 5 -16.92 25.85 8.52
C VAL A 5 -15.51 25.27 8.53
N PHE A 6 -15.00 24.97 9.73
CA PHE A 6 -13.72 24.29 9.93
C PHE A 6 -13.93 22.77 9.96
N ARG A 7 -13.18 22.03 9.14
CA ARG A 7 -13.27 20.56 9.06
C ARG A 7 -11.85 19.98 8.97
N PRO A 8 -11.16 19.72 10.09
CA PRO A 8 -9.74 19.42 10.10
C PRO A 8 -9.36 18.09 9.44
N PHE A 9 -10.26 17.11 9.35
CA PHE A 9 -9.93 15.77 8.83
C PHE A 9 -10.58 15.47 7.47
N TRP A 10 -10.91 16.52 6.71
CA TRP A 10 -11.63 16.42 5.44
C TRP A 10 -10.92 15.50 4.41
N CYS A 11 -9.59 15.50 4.36
CA CYS A 11 -8.83 14.71 3.40
C CYS A 11 -8.65 13.24 3.79
N TYR A 12 -9.11 12.83 4.99
CA TYR A 12 -8.95 11.46 5.48
C TYR A 12 -10.08 10.57 4.99
N ASP A 13 -11.22 11.18 4.68
CA ASP A 13 -12.42 10.57 4.15
C ASP A 13 -13.03 11.52 3.12
N VAL A 14 -12.48 11.43 1.92
CA VAL A 14 -12.83 12.31 0.80
C VAL A 14 -14.29 12.12 0.40
N ILE A 15 -14.76 10.87 0.34
CA ILE A 15 -16.14 10.54 -0.06
C ILE A 15 -17.14 11.08 0.97
N ALA A 16 -16.89 10.91 2.26
CA ALA A 16 -17.75 11.51 3.28
C ALA A 16 -17.73 13.06 3.24
N THR A 17 -16.64 13.65 2.77
CA THR A 17 -16.55 15.11 2.59
C THR A 17 -17.29 15.57 1.34
N GLU A 18 -17.24 14.82 0.24
CA GLU A 18 -18.07 15.05 -0.95
C GLU A 18 -19.56 14.98 -0.63
N GLN A 19 -19.99 13.94 0.09
CA GLN A 19 -21.38 13.79 0.53
C GLN A 19 -21.79 14.96 1.42
N TRP A 20 -20.93 15.34 2.36
CA TRP A 20 -21.17 16.51 3.21
C TRP A 20 -21.33 17.80 2.40
N PHE A 21 -20.57 18.00 1.32
CA PHE A 21 -20.80 19.15 0.44
C PHE A 21 -22.15 19.08 -0.29
N ALA A 22 -22.56 17.88 -0.73
CA ALA A 22 -23.86 17.67 -1.35
C ALA A 22 -25.00 17.95 -0.37
N ASP A 23 -24.90 17.49 0.88
CA ASP A 23 -25.89 17.73 1.94
C ASP A 23 -25.96 19.23 2.30
N MET A 24 -24.83 19.93 2.29
CA MET A 24 -24.78 21.39 2.49
C MET A 24 -25.46 22.12 1.34
N ALA A 25 -25.21 21.72 0.08
CA ALA A 25 -25.90 22.31 -1.07
C ALA A 25 -27.41 22.04 -1.04
N ALA A 26 -27.83 20.84 -0.65
CA ALA A 26 -29.23 20.46 -0.49
C ALA A 26 -29.95 21.22 0.65
N SER A 27 -29.21 21.78 1.61
CA SER A 27 -29.75 22.66 2.66
C SER A 27 -29.63 24.15 2.33
N GLY A 28 -29.24 24.50 1.10
CA GLY A 28 -29.13 25.90 0.65
C GLY A 28 -27.77 26.55 0.95
N LEU A 29 -26.73 25.76 1.24
CA LEU A 29 -25.37 26.25 1.46
C LEU A 29 -24.45 25.79 0.32
N LEU A 30 -24.21 26.68 -0.63
CA LEU A 30 -23.33 26.41 -1.77
C LEU A 30 -21.87 26.70 -1.44
N LEU A 31 -20.99 25.76 -1.79
CA LEU A 31 -19.56 25.94 -1.60
C LEU A 31 -19.04 27.07 -2.52
N LYS A 32 -18.43 28.11 -1.93
CA LYS A 32 -17.83 29.22 -2.69
C LYS A 32 -16.33 29.03 -2.88
N SER A 33 -15.65 28.62 -1.81
CA SER A 33 -14.19 28.53 -1.78
C SER A 33 -13.72 27.65 -0.63
N ALA A 34 -12.51 27.13 -0.77
CA ALA A 34 -11.87 26.31 0.25
C ALA A 34 -10.46 26.82 0.52
N ASN A 35 -10.10 26.96 1.80
CA ASN A 35 -8.73 27.13 2.22
C ASN A 35 -8.22 25.81 2.78
N PHE A 36 -7.60 25.00 1.92
CA PHE A 36 -7.12 23.66 2.29
C PHE A 36 -6.03 23.67 3.38
N ARG A 37 -5.20 24.73 3.47
CA ARG A 37 -4.16 24.87 4.52
C ARG A 37 -4.79 25.09 5.90
N LYS A 38 -5.75 26.00 5.98
CA LYS A 38 -6.50 26.29 7.21
C LYS A 38 -7.60 25.26 7.47
N ARG A 39 -7.89 24.38 6.51
CA ARG A 39 -8.94 23.35 6.58
C ARG A 39 -10.33 23.94 6.80
N VAL A 40 -10.56 25.07 6.14
CA VAL A 40 -11.77 25.91 6.27
C VAL A 40 -12.47 25.99 4.92
N PHE A 41 -13.78 25.79 4.93
CA PHE A 41 -14.66 25.88 3.76
C PHE A 41 -15.61 27.06 3.93
N ASN A 42 -15.74 27.90 2.90
CA ASN A 42 -16.64 29.04 2.91
C ASN A 42 -17.83 28.74 2.00
N PHE A 43 -19.03 28.90 2.54
CA PHE A 43 -20.31 28.66 1.88
C PHE A 43 -21.07 29.97 1.72
N ILE A 44 -21.88 30.08 0.67
CA ILE A 44 -22.86 31.15 0.48
C ILE A 44 -24.25 30.53 0.61
N GLU A 45 -25.16 31.24 1.27
CA GLU A 45 -26.58 30.91 1.25
C GLU A 45 -27.16 31.13 -0.14
N ALA A 46 -27.78 30.09 -0.67
CA ALA A 46 -28.49 30.10 -1.94
C ALA A 46 -29.70 29.17 -1.84
N GLU A 47 -30.45 29.04 -2.93
CA GLU A 47 -31.54 28.07 -2.97
C GLU A 47 -31.01 26.64 -2.83
N PRO A 48 -31.72 25.76 -2.10
CA PRO A 48 -31.43 24.34 -2.04
C PRO A 48 -31.24 23.72 -3.43
N GLN A 49 -30.07 23.15 -3.68
CA GLN A 49 -29.73 22.55 -4.98
C GLN A 49 -29.07 21.18 -4.77
N LYS A 50 -29.45 20.22 -5.61
CA LYS A 50 -28.79 18.92 -5.67
C LYS A 50 -27.55 19.04 -6.54
N ILE A 51 -26.38 19.12 -5.90
CA ILE A 51 -25.09 19.24 -6.58
C ILE A 51 -24.21 18.05 -6.24
N ILE A 52 -23.58 17.47 -7.25
CA ILE A 52 -22.61 16.40 -7.08
C ILE A 52 -21.22 17.03 -7.00
N TYR A 53 -20.54 16.80 -5.87
CA TYR A 53 -19.16 17.25 -5.68
C TYR A 53 -18.17 16.11 -5.85
N ARG A 54 -17.02 16.43 -6.42
CA ARG A 54 -15.87 15.52 -6.53
C ARG A 54 -14.60 16.22 -6.09
N ILE A 55 -13.88 15.63 -5.16
CA ILE A 55 -12.57 16.14 -4.73
C ILE A 55 -11.51 15.36 -5.49
N ASP A 56 -10.55 16.07 -6.06
CA ASP A 56 -9.38 15.50 -6.71
C ASP A 56 -8.07 16.08 -6.15
N TYR A 57 -6.98 15.34 -6.37
CA TYR A 57 -5.63 15.73 -6.03
C TYR A 57 -4.82 15.98 -7.30
N ASP A 58 -4.93 17.18 -7.86
CA ASP A 58 -4.19 17.55 -9.07
C ASP A 58 -2.74 17.91 -8.73
N LYS A 59 -1.83 16.95 -8.93
CA LYS A 59 -0.41 17.13 -8.65
C LYS A 59 0.31 17.90 -9.76
N ASP A 60 -0.20 17.83 -10.99
CA ASP A 60 0.45 18.30 -12.21
C ASP A 60 -0.21 19.56 -12.78
N GLY A 61 -1.29 20.04 -12.16
CA GLY A 61 -2.04 21.22 -12.62
C GLY A 61 -2.76 20.99 -13.95
N ARG A 62 -3.07 19.74 -14.28
CA ARG A 62 -3.65 19.36 -15.58
C ARG A 62 -5.12 19.77 -15.71
N GLY A 63 -5.82 19.99 -14.59
CA GLY A 63 -7.24 20.35 -14.58
C GLY A 63 -8.16 19.28 -15.19
N LEU A 64 -9.41 19.65 -15.48
CA LEU A 64 -10.36 18.78 -16.17
C LEU A 64 -10.07 18.70 -17.67
N SER A 65 -10.35 17.55 -18.28
CA SER A 65 -10.37 17.44 -19.74
C SER A 65 -11.52 18.24 -20.34
N GLN A 66 -11.37 18.69 -21.59
CA GLN A 66 -12.43 19.40 -22.31
C GLN A 66 -13.74 18.59 -22.37
N THR A 67 -13.64 17.26 -22.48
CA THR A 67 -14.80 16.35 -22.44
C THR A 67 -15.56 16.46 -21.12
N LEU A 68 -14.87 16.45 -19.97
CA LEU A 68 -15.52 16.52 -18.66
C LEU A 68 -16.14 17.90 -18.42
N THR A 69 -15.49 18.97 -18.88
CA THR A 69 -16.07 20.32 -18.84
C THR A 69 -17.32 20.42 -19.72
N GLY A 70 -17.33 19.78 -20.89
CA GLY A 70 -18.51 19.66 -21.74
C GLY A 70 -19.65 18.85 -21.10
N CYS A 71 -19.34 17.92 -20.19
CA CYS A 71 -20.32 17.16 -19.41
C CYS A 71 -20.77 17.86 -18.11
N GLY A 72 -20.59 19.17 -17.98
CA GLY A 72 -21.11 19.95 -16.85
C GLY A 72 -20.20 20.01 -15.61
N TRP A 73 -19.00 19.41 -15.65
CA TRP A 73 -18.05 19.51 -14.54
C TRP A 73 -17.30 20.85 -14.54
N GLY A 74 -17.34 21.56 -13.40
CA GLY A 74 -16.59 22.80 -13.19
C GLY A 74 -15.83 22.81 -11.87
N ALA A 75 -14.65 23.42 -11.84
CA ALA A 75 -13.89 23.62 -10.61
C ALA A 75 -14.51 24.74 -9.77
N VAL A 76 -14.89 24.42 -8.53
CA VAL A 76 -15.52 25.36 -7.59
C VAL A 76 -14.54 25.86 -6.54
N ALA A 77 -13.55 25.05 -6.17
CA ALA A 77 -12.48 25.49 -5.29
C ALA A 77 -11.16 24.82 -5.68
N THR A 78 -10.11 25.61 -5.80
CA THR A 78 -8.76 25.16 -6.11
C THR A 78 -7.80 25.67 -5.04
N GLY A 79 -6.80 24.87 -4.70
CA GLY A 79 -5.76 25.31 -3.78
C GLY A 79 -4.64 24.30 -3.60
N ARG A 80 -3.42 24.76 -3.89
CA ARG A 80 -2.20 23.96 -3.94
C ARG A 80 -2.34 22.79 -4.92
N GLN A 81 -2.67 21.60 -4.43
CA GLN A 81 -2.81 20.37 -5.22
C GLN A 81 -4.19 19.75 -5.04
N TRP A 82 -5.12 20.45 -4.39
CA TRP A 82 -6.48 19.97 -4.17
C TRP A 82 -7.43 20.81 -5.00
N VAL A 83 -8.36 20.11 -5.66
CA VAL A 83 -9.40 20.71 -6.48
C VAL A 83 -10.72 20.08 -6.10
N ILE A 84 -11.77 20.90 -6.02
CA ILE A 84 -13.15 20.46 -5.84
C ILE A 84 -13.90 20.80 -7.11
N TYR A 85 -14.36 19.77 -7.80
CA TYR A 85 -15.25 19.86 -8.94
C TYR A 85 -16.69 19.73 -8.47
N ALA A 86 -17.59 20.42 -9.17
CA ALA A 86 -19.03 20.27 -9.01
C ALA A 86 -19.69 20.04 -10.35
N ASN A 87 -20.77 19.26 -10.33
CA ASN A 87 -21.70 19.10 -11.43
C ASN A 87 -23.12 19.30 -10.91
N LYS A 88 -23.90 20.11 -11.62
CA LYS A 88 -25.30 20.42 -11.27
C LYS A 88 -26.30 19.46 -11.93
N ASP A 89 -25.85 18.68 -12.90
CA ASP A 89 -26.69 17.73 -13.61
C ASP A 89 -26.96 16.50 -12.74
N ILE A 90 -28.21 16.05 -12.71
CA ILE A 90 -28.65 14.92 -11.88
C ILE A 90 -28.23 13.58 -12.52
N GLU A 91 -28.15 13.52 -13.85
CA GLU A 91 -27.78 12.34 -14.63
C GLU A 91 -26.38 12.49 -15.21
N VAL A 92 -25.37 12.31 -14.36
CA VAL A 92 -23.97 12.38 -14.79
C VAL A 92 -23.56 11.08 -15.49
N THR A 93 -23.22 11.16 -16.77
CA THR A 93 -22.78 10.02 -17.58
C THR A 93 -21.29 9.73 -17.45
N LEU A 94 -20.47 10.74 -17.18
CA LEU A 94 -19.00 10.64 -17.08
C LEU A 94 -18.49 11.30 -15.81
N PHE A 95 -17.64 10.58 -15.06
CA PHE A 95 -17.02 11.06 -13.84
C PHE A 95 -15.52 11.37 -14.04
N PRO A 96 -14.97 12.35 -13.31
CA PRO A 96 -13.53 12.58 -13.28
C PRO A 96 -12.80 11.38 -12.68
N GLN A 97 -11.61 11.07 -13.23
CA GLN A 97 -10.75 10.01 -12.73
C GLN A 97 -10.27 10.29 -11.30
N ARG A 98 -10.04 9.23 -10.52
CA ARG A 98 -9.75 9.31 -9.07
C ARG A 98 -8.35 8.86 -8.67
N ASP A 99 -7.51 8.51 -9.64
CA ASP A 99 -6.20 7.87 -9.42
C ASP A 99 -5.29 8.67 -8.47
N SER A 100 -5.30 9.99 -8.58
CA SER A 100 -4.41 10.87 -7.83
C SER A 100 -4.80 10.98 -6.34
N VAL A 101 -6.08 11.18 -6.03
CA VAL A 101 -6.55 11.20 -4.64
C VAL A 101 -6.48 9.81 -4.01
N ILE A 102 -6.75 8.75 -4.77
CA ILE A 102 -6.51 7.37 -4.36
C ILE A 102 -5.05 7.18 -3.94
N ALA A 103 -4.10 7.59 -4.79
CA ALA A 103 -2.68 7.45 -4.52
C ALA A 103 -2.27 8.25 -3.27
N LYS A 104 -2.85 9.43 -3.06
CA LYS A 104 -2.62 10.27 -1.87
C LYS A 104 -3.16 9.63 -0.59
N THR A 105 -4.39 9.15 -0.60
CA THR A 105 -5.03 8.47 0.55
C THR A 105 -4.26 7.21 0.94
N ARG A 106 -3.79 6.44 -0.06
CA ARG A 106 -2.93 5.28 0.18
C ARG A 106 -1.59 5.67 0.81
N SER A 107 -0.94 6.72 0.30
CA SER A 107 0.31 7.20 0.89
C SER A 107 0.14 7.57 2.36
N LEU A 108 -0.99 8.18 2.72
CA LEU A 108 -1.32 8.50 4.12
C LEU A 108 -1.58 7.25 4.96
N SER A 109 -2.29 6.26 4.41
CA SER A 109 -2.48 4.94 5.03
C SER A 109 -1.15 4.23 5.30
N GLN A 110 -0.25 4.17 4.30
CA GLN A 110 1.08 3.56 4.45
C GLN A 110 1.92 4.27 5.52
N LEU A 111 1.90 5.60 5.55
CA LEU A 111 2.57 6.38 6.60
C LEU A 111 2.02 6.04 7.99
N SER A 112 0.70 5.94 8.12
CA SER A 112 0.07 5.58 9.41
C SER A 112 0.46 4.18 9.88
N VAL A 113 0.61 3.21 8.97
CA VAL A 113 1.12 1.87 9.31
C VAL A 113 2.56 1.94 9.83
N ILE A 114 3.43 2.68 9.15
CA ILE A 114 4.83 2.85 9.59
C ILE A 114 4.88 3.47 10.98
N LEU A 115 4.08 4.52 11.22
CA LEU A 115 3.99 5.18 12.53
C LEU A 115 3.43 4.25 13.61
N LEU A 116 2.38 3.46 13.31
CA LEU A 116 1.82 2.49 14.25
C LEU A 116 2.85 1.43 14.63
N CYS A 117 3.59 0.90 13.66
CA CYS A 117 4.60 -0.11 13.97
C CYS A 117 5.77 0.49 14.77
N PHE A 118 6.19 1.72 14.46
CA PHE A 118 7.19 2.44 15.25
C PHE A 118 6.73 2.65 16.70
N VAL A 119 5.50 3.13 16.91
CA VAL A 119 4.93 3.27 18.26
C VAL A 119 4.79 1.90 18.94
N GLY A 120 4.41 0.85 18.21
CA GLY A 120 4.35 -0.51 18.72
C GLY A 120 5.70 -0.99 19.26
N VAL A 121 6.80 -0.71 18.57
CA VAL A 121 8.16 -1.04 19.04
C VAL A 121 8.52 -0.24 20.29
N LEU A 122 8.22 1.07 20.31
CA LEU A 122 8.46 1.87 21.51
C LEU A 122 7.67 1.36 22.71
N LEU A 123 6.40 0.99 22.52
CA LEU A 123 5.57 0.40 23.57
C LEU A 123 6.15 -0.93 24.06
N LEU A 124 6.65 -1.79 23.18
CA LEU A 124 7.32 -3.04 23.57
C LEU A 124 8.56 -2.77 24.44
N ILE A 125 9.38 -1.79 24.08
CA ILE A 125 10.54 -1.37 24.88
C ILE A 125 10.09 -0.85 26.24
N SER A 126 9.10 0.05 26.28
CA SER A 126 8.56 0.62 27.52
C SER A 126 7.98 -0.46 28.43
N THR A 127 7.21 -1.42 27.88
CA THR A 127 6.70 -2.56 28.63
C THR A 127 7.82 -3.41 29.18
N GLY A 128 8.88 -3.67 28.41
CA GLY A 128 10.07 -4.37 28.88
C GLY A 128 10.69 -3.69 30.11
N VAL A 129 10.89 -2.37 30.05
CA VAL A 129 11.42 -1.58 31.17
C VAL A 129 10.49 -1.62 32.39
N THR A 130 9.17 -1.47 32.19
CA THR A 130 8.20 -1.52 33.29
C THR A 130 8.16 -2.90 33.96
N VAL A 131 8.20 -3.98 33.17
CA VAL A 131 8.27 -5.35 33.67
C VAL A 131 9.54 -5.55 34.50
N THR A 132 10.70 -5.09 34.02
CA THR A 132 11.95 -5.17 34.80
C THR A 132 11.92 -4.31 36.07
N ALA A 133 11.24 -3.17 36.05
CA ALA A 133 11.12 -2.32 37.23
C ALA A 133 10.15 -2.89 38.28
N LEU A 134 9.06 -3.55 37.86
CA LEU A 134 8.07 -4.15 38.76
C LEU A 134 8.55 -5.47 39.38
N TRP A 135 9.32 -6.27 38.64
CA TRP A 135 9.87 -7.55 39.12
C TRP A 135 11.32 -7.46 39.59
N GLY A 136 12.01 -6.36 39.30
CA GLY A 136 13.36 -6.10 39.79
C GLY A 136 13.36 -5.62 41.24
N SER A 137 14.44 -5.87 41.95
CA SER A 137 14.68 -5.36 43.31
C SER A 137 15.04 -3.86 43.34
N THR A 138 14.76 -3.12 42.28
CA THR A 138 15.11 -1.71 42.14
C THR A 138 14.23 -0.85 43.03
N LYS A 139 14.82 -0.28 44.08
CA LYS A 139 14.20 0.81 44.85
C LYS A 139 14.28 2.08 44.01
N ALA A 140 13.14 2.54 43.50
CA ALA A 140 13.07 3.81 42.80
C ALA A 140 13.12 4.96 43.81
N GLU A 141 14.20 5.72 43.84
CA GLU A 141 14.28 6.96 44.60
C GLU A 141 13.73 8.11 43.77
N TYR A 142 12.78 8.86 44.33
CA TYR A 142 12.28 10.08 43.71
C TYR A 142 13.30 11.20 43.89
N VAL A 143 13.91 11.62 42.78
CA VAL A 143 14.77 12.81 42.74
C VAL A 143 13.94 13.98 42.20
N PRO A 144 13.60 14.98 43.03
CA PRO A 144 12.83 16.14 42.57
C PRO A 144 13.62 16.93 41.52
N ALA A 145 12.95 17.45 40.50
CA ALA A 145 13.59 18.27 39.50
C ALA A 145 14.02 19.64 40.07
N PRO A 146 15.02 20.32 39.47
CA PRO A 146 15.48 21.64 39.92
C PRO A 146 14.36 22.71 39.92
N TYR A 147 13.33 22.50 39.09
CA TYR A 147 12.15 23.35 39.01
C TYR A 147 10.88 22.50 39.13
N PRO A 148 9.92 22.82 40.01
CA PRO A 148 8.71 22.02 40.22
C PRO A 148 7.87 21.80 38.96
N ILE A 149 7.94 22.71 37.99
CA ILE A 149 7.22 22.55 36.71
C ILE A 149 7.75 21.37 35.87
N LEU A 150 9.02 21.01 36.05
CA LEU A 150 9.65 19.90 35.33
C LEU A 150 9.20 18.54 35.86
N ASP A 151 8.75 18.45 37.11
CA ASP A 151 8.14 17.22 37.66
C ASP A 151 6.84 16.85 36.91
N TYR A 152 6.16 17.84 36.32
CA TYR A 152 4.95 17.63 35.51
C TYR A 152 5.24 17.29 34.04
N PHE A 153 6.47 17.48 33.57
CA PHE A 153 6.85 17.29 32.17
C PHE A 153 6.62 15.86 31.65
N PRO A 154 6.95 14.79 32.40
CA PRO A 154 6.65 13.42 31.98
C PRO A 154 5.15 13.18 31.75
N TYR A 155 4.28 13.73 32.61
CA TYR A 155 2.83 13.61 32.47
C TYR A 155 2.31 14.35 31.23
N PHE A 156 2.83 15.55 30.95
CA PHE A 156 2.53 16.27 29.71
C PHE A 156 2.94 15.46 28.47
N LEU A 157 4.12 14.83 28.49
CA LEU A 157 4.56 13.96 27.40
C LEU A 157 3.64 12.75 27.22
N ILE A 158 3.15 12.12 28.29
CA ILE A 158 2.20 11.01 28.21
C ILE A 158 0.90 11.46 27.53
N ILE A 159 0.37 12.62 27.91
CA ILE A 159 -0.84 13.19 27.30
C ILE A 159 -0.61 13.46 25.81
N LEU A 160 0.50 14.12 25.46
CA LEU A 160 0.85 14.43 24.08
C LEU A 160 1.01 13.16 23.22
N ASN A 161 1.70 12.14 23.75
CA ASN A 161 1.85 10.85 23.08
C ASN A 161 0.52 10.13 22.90
N THR A 162 -0.38 10.21 23.89
CA THR A 162 -1.73 9.64 23.79
C THR A 162 -2.51 10.29 22.67
N PHE A 163 -2.53 11.63 22.59
CA PHE A 163 -3.16 12.35 21.48
C PHE A 163 -2.54 11.99 20.12
N PHE A 164 -1.22 11.89 20.05
CA PHE A 164 -0.51 11.48 18.84
C PHE A 164 -0.91 10.07 18.40
N LEU A 165 -0.93 9.10 19.31
CA LEU A 165 -1.34 7.72 19.03
C LEU A 165 -2.80 7.64 18.59
N THR A 166 -3.71 8.32 19.30
CA THR A 166 -5.12 8.42 18.90
C THR A 166 -5.25 9.00 17.48
N TRP A 167 -4.49 10.05 17.16
CA TRP A 167 -4.47 10.63 15.83
C TRP A 167 -3.96 9.66 14.76
N VAL A 168 -2.89 8.91 15.03
CA VAL A 168 -2.34 7.90 14.10
C VAL A 168 -3.36 6.78 13.86
N ILE A 169 -3.96 6.23 14.93
CA ILE A 169 -5.00 5.19 14.84
C ILE A 169 -6.21 5.70 14.06
N TYR A 170 -6.69 6.91 14.38
CA TYR A 170 -7.79 7.53 13.66
C TYR A 170 -7.48 7.68 12.17
N THR A 171 -6.27 8.16 11.83
CA THR A 171 -5.80 8.30 10.44
C THR A 171 -5.81 6.96 9.73
N TYR A 172 -5.28 5.92 10.36
CA TYR A 172 -5.25 4.57 9.82
C TYR A 172 -6.67 4.06 9.52
N ILE A 173 -7.58 4.12 10.50
CA ILE A 173 -8.96 3.64 10.35
C ILE A 173 -9.69 4.40 9.23
N LYS A 174 -9.59 5.73 9.23
CA LYS A 174 -10.32 6.57 8.26
C LYS A 174 -9.81 6.39 6.84
N THR A 175 -8.49 6.40 6.63
CA THR A 175 -7.91 6.20 5.29
C THR A 175 -8.19 4.79 4.77
N ARG A 176 -8.13 3.76 5.63
CA ARG A 176 -8.51 2.38 5.28
C ARG A 176 -9.97 2.28 4.86
N ARG A 177 -10.90 2.91 5.60
CA ARG A 177 -12.32 2.96 5.22
C ARG A 177 -12.52 3.68 3.88
N SER A 178 -11.88 4.83 3.70
CA SER A 178 -11.99 5.60 2.45
C SER A 178 -11.49 4.79 1.24
N LEU A 179 -10.36 4.09 1.35
CA LEU A 179 -9.85 3.22 0.28
C LEU A 179 -10.75 2.01 0.00
N LYS A 180 -11.42 1.44 1.02
CA LYS A 180 -12.45 0.40 0.80
C LYS A 180 -13.63 0.96 0.02
N HIS A 181 -14.11 2.15 0.35
CA HIS A 181 -15.19 2.79 -0.41
C HIS A 181 -14.78 3.11 -1.85
N PHE A 182 -13.54 3.58 -2.08
CA PHE A 182 -13.04 3.75 -3.45
C PHE A 182 -13.02 2.42 -4.21
N SER A 183 -12.61 1.33 -3.55
CA SER A 183 -12.58 0.00 -4.17
C SER A 183 -13.98 -0.53 -4.50
N ALA A 184 -14.95 -0.31 -3.60
CA ALA A 184 -16.33 -0.71 -3.82
C ALA A 184 -16.98 0.10 -4.95
N ALA A 185 -16.71 1.41 -5.02
CA ALA A 185 -17.26 2.29 -6.05
C ALA A 185 -16.67 2.04 -7.44
N SER A 186 -15.41 1.62 -7.53
CA SER A 186 -14.78 1.28 -8.82
C SER A 186 -14.98 -0.18 -9.23
N GLY A 187 -15.44 -1.06 -8.33
CA GLY A 187 -15.53 -2.50 -8.59
C GLY A 187 -14.16 -3.22 -8.61
N PHE A 188 -13.06 -2.52 -8.30
CA PHE A 188 -11.70 -3.08 -8.32
C PHE A 188 -10.93 -2.74 -7.04
N SER A 189 -9.92 -3.57 -6.70
CA SER A 189 -9.10 -3.36 -5.51
C SER A 189 -8.13 -2.17 -5.69
N VAL A 190 -8.54 -1.00 -5.20
CA VAL A 190 -7.79 0.26 -5.28
C VAL A 190 -6.56 0.27 -4.34
N ASP A 191 -6.65 -0.46 -3.23
CA ASP A 191 -5.51 -0.77 -2.38
C ASP A 191 -5.34 -2.29 -2.36
N PRO A 192 -4.24 -2.83 -2.92
CA PRO A 192 -3.96 -4.26 -2.97
C PRO A 192 -4.06 -4.96 -1.61
N THR A 193 -3.92 -4.22 -0.51
CA THR A 193 -3.95 -4.77 0.84
C THR A 193 -5.34 -4.79 1.50
N LEU A 194 -6.38 -4.19 0.88
CA LEU A 194 -7.67 -3.96 1.51
C LEU A 194 -8.82 -4.87 1.09
N VAL A 195 -8.80 -5.36 -0.15
CA VAL A 195 -9.90 -6.17 -0.68
C VAL A 195 -9.34 -7.49 -1.19
N ASP A 196 -9.68 -8.58 -0.50
CA ASP A 196 -9.67 -9.92 -1.09
C ASP A 196 -10.89 -10.00 -2.02
N LEU A 197 -10.80 -9.36 -3.19
CA LEU A 197 -11.70 -9.79 -4.26
C LEU A 197 -11.14 -11.14 -4.70
N PRO A 198 -11.85 -12.27 -4.47
CA PRO A 198 -11.51 -13.50 -5.17
C PRO A 198 -11.48 -13.13 -6.64
N ASN A 199 -10.30 -13.21 -7.24
CA ASN A 199 -10.17 -12.82 -8.62
C ASN A 199 -10.93 -13.88 -9.42
N GLN A 200 -12.12 -13.52 -9.88
CA GLN A 200 -13.06 -14.43 -10.56
C GLN A 200 -12.43 -15.12 -11.78
N TRP A 201 -11.37 -14.54 -12.31
CA TRP A 201 -10.60 -15.04 -13.43
C TRP A 201 -9.59 -16.14 -13.04
N ILE A 202 -9.31 -16.34 -11.75
CA ILE A 202 -8.43 -17.41 -11.27
C ILE A 202 -9.23 -18.67 -11.00
N GLN A 203 -9.00 -19.68 -11.82
CA GLN A 203 -9.56 -21.01 -11.60
C GLN A 203 -8.69 -21.78 -10.60
N ILE A 204 -9.05 -21.71 -9.31
CA ILE A 204 -8.40 -22.49 -8.27
C ILE A 204 -8.98 -23.92 -8.30
N PRO A 205 -8.15 -24.97 -8.46
CA PRO A 205 -8.63 -26.34 -8.36
C PRO A 205 -9.22 -26.60 -6.98
N SER A 206 -10.40 -27.23 -6.93
CA SER A 206 -11.09 -27.60 -5.68
C SER A 206 -10.32 -28.63 -4.87
N ASP A 207 -9.57 -29.52 -5.55
CA ASP A 207 -8.66 -30.48 -4.93
C ASP A 207 -7.23 -30.30 -5.46
N LEU A 208 -6.28 -30.22 -4.51
CA LEU A 208 -4.84 -30.10 -4.78
C LEU A 208 -4.11 -31.44 -4.64
N SER A 209 -4.77 -32.51 -4.20
CA SER A 209 -4.17 -33.81 -3.88
C SER A 209 -3.60 -34.52 -5.11
N GLY A 210 -4.26 -34.39 -6.26
CA GLY A 210 -3.82 -34.94 -7.55
C GLY A 210 -2.74 -34.12 -8.27
N LEU A 211 -2.33 -32.98 -7.72
CA LEU A 211 -1.35 -32.09 -8.35
C LEU A 211 0.07 -32.35 -7.86
N ILE A 212 1.02 -32.26 -8.78
CA ILE A 212 2.44 -32.38 -8.47
C ILE A 212 2.89 -31.11 -7.76
N LYS A 213 3.29 -31.25 -6.49
CA LYS A 213 3.77 -30.14 -5.67
C LYS A 213 5.28 -29.97 -5.79
N LYS A 214 5.75 -28.77 -6.13
CA LYS A 214 7.18 -28.39 -6.03
C LYS A 214 7.34 -27.18 -5.13
N LYS A 215 8.37 -27.21 -4.26
CA LYS A 215 8.70 -26.06 -3.40
C LYS A 215 9.82 -25.24 -4.03
N LYS A 216 9.67 -23.92 -3.99
CA LYS A 216 10.73 -22.97 -4.36
C LYS A 216 10.75 -21.88 -3.30
N LEU A 217 11.80 -21.86 -2.48
CA LEU A 217 11.97 -20.82 -1.45
C LEU A 217 12.44 -19.51 -2.10
N PHE A 218 12.08 -18.36 -1.50
CA PHE A 218 12.51 -17.03 -1.93
C PHE A 218 12.17 -16.63 -3.37
N TRP A 219 11.27 -17.37 -4.02
CA TRP A 219 10.91 -17.16 -5.41
C TRP A 219 10.41 -15.74 -5.69
N ILE A 220 9.72 -15.13 -4.71
CA ILE A 220 9.14 -13.78 -4.82
C ILE A 220 10.19 -12.67 -4.94
N TYR A 221 11.41 -12.92 -4.46
CA TYR A 221 12.54 -11.99 -4.54
C TYR A 221 13.38 -12.20 -5.80
N ASN A 222 13.05 -13.23 -6.59
CA ASN A 222 13.76 -13.60 -7.81
C ASN A 222 12.77 -14.09 -8.87
N LEU A 223 11.90 -13.16 -9.28
CA LEU A 223 10.79 -13.42 -10.18
C LEU A 223 11.27 -13.92 -11.54
N GLU A 224 12.39 -13.40 -12.03
CA GLU A 224 12.92 -13.75 -13.34
C GLU A 224 13.39 -15.21 -13.43
N GLN A 225 14.21 -15.67 -12.48
CA GLN A 225 14.56 -17.10 -12.40
C GLN A 225 13.35 -17.97 -12.11
N THR A 226 12.31 -17.41 -11.49
CA THR A 226 11.07 -18.13 -11.26
C THR A 226 10.29 -18.30 -12.57
N MET A 227 10.23 -17.28 -13.44
CA MET A 227 9.66 -17.39 -14.78
C MET A 227 10.40 -18.43 -15.61
N ASP A 228 11.73 -18.33 -15.74
CA ASP A 228 12.55 -19.29 -16.50
C ASP A 228 12.35 -20.73 -15.99
N TRP A 229 12.23 -20.89 -14.68
CA TRP A 229 11.95 -22.18 -14.05
C TRP A 229 10.55 -22.71 -14.35
N LEU A 230 9.52 -21.85 -14.34
CA LEU A 230 8.13 -22.20 -14.69
C LEU A 230 8.02 -22.59 -16.18
N GLU A 231 8.71 -21.88 -17.07
CA GLU A 231 8.78 -22.21 -18.50
C GLU A 231 9.44 -23.58 -18.71
N THR A 232 10.52 -23.86 -17.98
CA THR A 232 11.17 -25.17 -17.98
C THR A 232 10.25 -26.27 -17.44
N GLN A 233 9.37 -25.98 -16.47
CA GLN A 233 8.37 -26.95 -16.00
C GLN A 233 7.31 -27.19 -17.08
N ALA A 234 6.80 -26.15 -17.73
CA ALA A 234 5.82 -26.26 -18.80
C ALA A 234 6.33 -27.09 -19.99
N GLY A 235 7.60 -26.90 -20.38
CA GLY A 235 8.26 -27.70 -21.40
C GLY A 235 8.46 -29.18 -21.01
N LYS A 236 8.33 -29.53 -19.73
CA LYS A 236 8.33 -30.92 -19.23
C LYS A 236 6.92 -31.51 -19.10
N GLY A 237 5.89 -30.80 -19.57
CA GLY A 237 4.50 -31.19 -19.41
C GLY A 237 3.93 -30.90 -18.02
N LEU A 238 4.52 -29.97 -17.25
CA LEU A 238 4.01 -29.57 -15.94
C LEU A 238 3.39 -28.17 -16.04
N LEU A 239 2.07 -28.12 -16.10
CA LEU A 239 1.31 -26.87 -16.21
C LEU A 239 0.99 -26.32 -14.83
N LEU A 240 1.36 -25.07 -14.56
CA LEU A 240 1.06 -24.43 -13.27
C LEU A 240 -0.45 -24.19 -13.12
N LYS A 241 -1.02 -24.64 -12.00
CA LYS A 241 -2.43 -24.39 -11.65
C LYS A 241 -2.61 -23.48 -10.45
N HIS A 242 -1.73 -23.61 -9.47
CA HIS A 242 -1.87 -22.87 -8.22
C HIS A 242 -0.53 -22.61 -7.55
N ILE A 243 -0.44 -21.48 -6.86
CA ILE A 243 0.70 -21.15 -5.99
C ILE A 243 0.14 -20.88 -4.59
N ARG A 244 0.68 -21.61 -3.59
CA ARG A 244 0.40 -21.39 -2.17
C ARG A 244 1.71 -21.19 -1.43
N HIS A 245 1.96 -19.96 -0.98
CA HIS A 245 3.21 -19.56 -0.33
C HIS A 245 4.45 -19.91 -1.18
N ASN A 246 5.26 -20.86 -0.72
CA ASN A 246 6.46 -21.35 -1.41
C ASN A 246 6.21 -22.65 -2.20
N SER A 247 4.95 -23.09 -2.34
CA SER A 247 4.57 -24.32 -3.04
C SER A 247 3.85 -23.99 -4.35
N PHE A 248 4.30 -24.60 -5.43
CA PHE A 248 3.74 -24.53 -6.76
C PHE A 248 3.10 -25.88 -7.08
N PHE A 249 1.85 -25.87 -7.49
CA PHE A 249 1.06 -27.06 -7.80
C PHE A 249 0.87 -27.15 -9.32
N PHE A 250 1.27 -28.30 -9.87
CA PHE A 250 1.30 -28.54 -11.31
C PHE A 250 0.36 -29.68 -11.69
N GLU A 251 -0.34 -29.49 -12.81
CA GLU A 251 -1.05 -30.55 -13.51
C GLU A 251 -0.12 -31.18 -14.55
N LYS A 252 -0.13 -32.52 -14.63
CA LYS A 252 0.63 -33.23 -15.66
C LYS A 252 -0.17 -33.19 -16.97
N THR A 253 0.43 -32.58 -17.98
CA THR A 253 -0.12 -32.36 -19.32
C THR A 253 0.96 -32.66 -20.36
N GLU A 254 0.61 -32.54 -21.64
CA GLU A 254 1.63 -32.57 -22.69
C GLU A 254 2.57 -31.34 -22.60
N PRO A 255 3.82 -31.45 -23.07
CA PRO A 255 4.73 -30.31 -23.16
C PRO A 255 4.10 -29.14 -23.90
N LYS A 256 4.06 -27.96 -23.24
CA LYS A 256 3.52 -26.73 -23.82
C LYS A 256 4.56 -25.62 -23.83
N HIS A 257 4.57 -24.86 -24.92
CA HIS A 257 5.32 -23.61 -25.02
C HIS A 257 4.50 -22.48 -24.38
N LEU A 258 4.78 -22.22 -23.11
CA LEU A 258 4.16 -21.15 -22.33
C LEU A 258 5.21 -20.12 -21.95
N LYS A 259 4.84 -18.85 -22.03
CA LYS A 259 5.61 -17.75 -21.47
C LYS A 259 4.90 -17.24 -20.23
N TYR A 260 5.66 -17.02 -19.15
CA TYR A 260 5.12 -16.48 -17.90
C TYR A 260 5.59 -15.04 -17.69
N PHE A 261 4.73 -14.22 -17.09
CA PHE A 261 5.00 -12.82 -16.80
C PHE A 261 4.58 -12.49 -15.39
N PHE A 262 5.53 -12.03 -14.57
CA PHE A 262 5.19 -11.37 -13.32
C PHE A 262 5.01 -9.88 -13.57
N ASP A 263 3.90 -9.35 -13.05
CA ASP A 263 3.63 -7.93 -13.00
C ASP A 263 3.45 -7.45 -11.56
N THR A 264 4.06 -6.32 -11.24
CA THR A 264 3.96 -5.66 -9.94
C THR A 264 3.24 -4.33 -10.10
N GLN A 265 2.00 -4.34 -9.64
CA GLN A 265 1.12 -3.19 -9.72
C GLN A 265 0.96 -2.54 -8.36
N GLN A 266 1.16 -1.22 -8.33
CA GLN A 266 0.81 -0.42 -7.16
C GLN A 266 -0.67 -0.07 -7.23
N ASN A 267 -1.13 0.41 -8.39
CA ASN A 267 -2.53 0.71 -8.67
C ASN A 267 -3.02 -0.27 -9.73
N ILE A 268 -4.20 -0.82 -9.53
CA ILE A 268 -4.92 -1.54 -10.58
C ILE A 268 -6.01 -0.61 -11.01
N ASN A 269 -5.84 -0.05 -12.21
CA ASN A 269 -6.83 0.81 -12.82
C ASN A 269 -8.02 -0.03 -13.30
N GLU A 270 -9.14 0.66 -13.50
CA GLU A 270 -10.33 0.09 -14.14
C GLU A 270 -9.95 -0.53 -15.48
N GLY A 271 -10.30 -1.81 -15.69
CA GLY A 271 -10.02 -2.53 -16.93
C GLY A 271 -8.62 -3.16 -17.08
N TYR A 272 -7.72 -3.06 -16.09
CA TYR A 272 -6.38 -3.69 -16.18
C TYR A 272 -6.46 -5.19 -16.52
N PHE A 273 -7.28 -5.96 -15.79
CA PHE A 273 -7.44 -7.39 -16.03
C PHE A 273 -8.10 -7.65 -17.39
N ASP A 274 -9.13 -6.88 -17.74
CA ASP A 274 -9.88 -7.06 -18.99
C ASP A 274 -9.00 -6.85 -20.23
N ILE A 275 -8.08 -5.88 -20.18
CA ILE A 275 -7.13 -5.63 -21.28
C ILE A 275 -6.25 -6.88 -21.51
N HIS A 276 -5.70 -7.46 -20.44
CA HIS A 276 -4.83 -8.63 -20.56
C HIS A 276 -5.60 -9.91 -20.95
N LEU A 277 -6.79 -10.12 -20.38
CA LEU A 277 -7.67 -11.23 -20.75
C LEU A 277 -8.08 -11.15 -22.23
N LYS A 278 -8.50 -9.96 -22.71
CA LYS A 278 -8.83 -9.74 -24.14
C LYS A 278 -7.62 -9.92 -25.06
N ALA A 279 -6.41 -9.68 -24.56
CA ALA A 279 -5.17 -9.94 -25.29
C ALA A 279 -4.75 -11.43 -25.26
N GLY A 280 -5.56 -12.32 -24.67
CA GLY A 280 -5.35 -13.76 -24.62
C GLY A 280 -4.31 -14.19 -23.59
N PHE A 281 -4.16 -13.45 -22.49
CA PHE A 281 -3.36 -13.87 -21.35
C PHE A 281 -4.25 -14.55 -20.30
N ASP A 282 -3.73 -15.64 -19.73
CA ASP A 282 -4.37 -16.35 -18.64
C ASP A 282 -3.82 -15.88 -17.29
N LEU A 283 -4.72 -15.63 -16.34
CA LEU A 283 -4.36 -15.22 -15.00
C LEU A 283 -4.14 -16.45 -14.09
N LEU A 284 -2.92 -16.65 -13.60
CA LEU A 284 -2.56 -17.85 -12.83
C LEU A 284 -2.32 -17.60 -11.34
N TYR A 285 -1.91 -16.39 -10.98
CA TYR A 285 -1.68 -16.03 -9.60
C TYR A 285 -1.91 -14.55 -9.37
N ASP A 286 -2.46 -14.25 -8.20
CA ASP A 286 -2.70 -12.90 -7.77
C ASP A 286 -2.55 -12.86 -6.25
N SER A 287 -1.61 -12.05 -5.78
CA SER A 287 -1.28 -11.98 -4.36
C SER A 287 -0.94 -10.58 -3.89
N ARG A 288 -1.28 -10.34 -2.63
CA ARG A 288 -1.07 -9.08 -1.94
C ARG A 288 0.37 -8.99 -1.45
N LEU A 289 1.02 -7.89 -1.77
CA LEU A 289 2.28 -7.47 -1.16
C LEU A 289 2.01 -6.27 -0.23
N GLN A 290 2.85 -6.06 0.77
CA GLN A 290 2.72 -4.95 1.72
C GLN A 290 2.65 -3.57 1.04
N PHE A 291 3.28 -3.42 -0.13
CA PHE A 291 3.34 -2.17 -0.90
C PHE A 291 2.90 -2.34 -2.36
N GLY A 292 2.07 -3.34 -2.68
CA GLY A 292 1.59 -3.57 -4.04
C GLY A 292 0.85 -4.88 -4.23
N ARG A 293 0.65 -5.30 -5.48
CA ARG A 293 0.14 -6.60 -5.87
C ARG A 293 1.15 -7.29 -6.77
N LEU A 294 1.27 -8.60 -6.63
CA LEU A 294 2.06 -9.44 -7.53
C LEU A 294 1.10 -10.31 -8.32
N ILE A 295 1.14 -10.18 -9.63
CA ILE A 295 0.24 -10.84 -10.56
C ILE A 295 1.08 -11.71 -11.49
N LEU A 296 0.65 -12.95 -11.74
CA LEU A 296 1.26 -13.87 -12.69
C LEU A 296 0.31 -14.11 -13.84
N TRP A 297 0.79 -13.76 -15.03
CA TRP A 297 0.13 -14.04 -16.29
C TRP A 297 0.88 -15.15 -17.03
N SER A 298 0.16 -15.91 -17.85
CA SER A 298 0.75 -16.80 -18.84
C SER A 298 0.13 -16.62 -20.21
N LYS A 299 0.89 -16.93 -21.26
CA LYS A 299 0.36 -17.01 -22.62
C LYS A 299 1.03 -18.15 -23.38
N GLN A 300 0.22 -19.00 -23.98
CA GLN A 300 0.68 -20.08 -24.84
C GLN A 300 1.02 -19.52 -26.23
N TYR A 301 2.02 -20.10 -26.89
CA TYR A 301 2.41 -19.76 -28.25
C TYR A 301 2.85 -21.01 -29.01
N SER A 302 2.76 -20.98 -30.34
CA SER A 302 3.13 -22.11 -31.18
C SER A 302 4.63 -22.10 -31.54
N PRO A 303 5.24 -23.27 -31.79
CA PRO A 303 6.60 -23.33 -32.35
C PRO A 303 6.66 -22.60 -33.69
N GLY A 304 7.48 -21.55 -33.78
CA GLY A 304 7.61 -20.71 -34.98
C GLY A 304 6.94 -19.33 -34.86
N GLU A 305 6.06 -19.12 -33.88
CA GLU A 305 5.55 -17.79 -33.56
C GLU A 305 6.55 -17.02 -32.68
N PRO A 306 6.64 -15.68 -32.83
CA PRO A 306 7.43 -14.88 -31.91
C PRO A 306 6.88 -15.02 -30.49
N ALA A 307 7.78 -15.23 -29.52
CA ALA A 307 7.40 -15.35 -28.12
C ALA A 307 6.53 -14.15 -27.69
N PRO A 308 5.43 -14.39 -26.97
CA PRO A 308 4.50 -13.32 -26.61
C PRO A 308 5.22 -12.29 -25.74
N LYS A 309 4.82 -11.03 -25.89
CA LYS A 309 5.30 -9.92 -25.06
C LYS A 309 4.09 -9.31 -24.36
N MET A 310 4.16 -9.20 -23.04
CA MET A 310 3.11 -8.55 -22.25
C MET A 310 3.19 -7.02 -22.34
N TYR A 311 4.40 -6.47 -22.47
CA TYR A 311 4.63 -5.04 -22.65
C TYR A 311 5.18 -4.77 -24.04
N THR A 312 4.57 -3.79 -24.73
CA THR A 312 5.08 -3.23 -25.98
C THR A 312 6.28 -2.31 -25.72
N ASP A 313 6.32 -1.58 -24.59
CA ASP A 313 7.45 -0.73 -24.20
C ASP A 313 8.39 -1.42 -23.19
N LYS A 314 9.68 -1.47 -23.55
CA LYS A 314 10.79 -1.91 -22.69
C LYS A 314 10.86 -1.16 -21.35
N LYS A 315 10.44 0.11 -21.32
CA LYS A 315 10.44 0.95 -20.11
C LYS A 315 9.44 0.47 -19.06
N GLU A 316 8.29 -0.06 -19.47
CA GLU A 316 7.27 -0.55 -18.55
C GLU A 316 7.71 -1.83 -17.83
N HIS A 317 8.37 -2.74 -18.56
CA HIS A 317 8.97 -3.94 -17.99
C HIS A 317 10.01 -3.59 -16.91
N LEU A 318 10.90 -2.62 -17.18
CA LEU A 318 11.87 -2.14 -16.20
C LEU A 318 11.19 -1.43 -15.02
N ALA A 319 10.12 -0.69 -15.28
CA ALA A 319 9.36 0.00 -14.23
C ALA A 319 8.77 -1.00 -13.22
N SER A 320 8.25 -2.14 -13.69
CA SER A 320 7.76 -3.21 -12.82
C SER A 320 8.88 -3.79 -11.94
N ALA A 321 10.01 -4.19 -12.53
CA ALA A 321 11.17 -4.68 -11.75
C ALA A 321 11.70 -3.63 -10.74
N ARG A 322 11.72 -2.36 -11.13
CA ARG A 322 12.11 -1.24 -10.26
C ARG A 322 11.14 -1.04 -9.09
N ARG A 323 9.83 -1.20 -9.31
CA ARG A 323 8.81 -1.10 -8.25
C ARG A 323 9.01 -2.20 -7.21
N LEU A 324 9.25 -3.44 -7.64
CA LEU A 324 9.55 -4.54 -6.72
C LEU A 324 10.80 -4.26 -5.88
N LEU A 325 11.88 -3.82 -6.51
CA LEU A 325 13.11 -3.44 -5.81
C LEU A 325 12.85 -2.33 -4.79
N MET A 326 12.13 -1.28 -5.19
CA MET A 326 11.81 -0.16 -4.31
C MET A 326 10.93 -0.57 -3.12
N ASN A 327 9.97 -1.48 -3.35
CA ASN A 327 9.13 -2.02 -2.29
C ASN A 327 9.97 -2.82 -1.29
N ASN A 328 10.85 -3.71 -1.76
CA ASN A 328 11.76 -4.46 -0.89
C ASN A 328 12.72 -3.53 -0.15
N LEU A 329 13.27 -2.50 -0.81
CA LEU A 329 14.18 -1.54 -0.19
C LEU A 329 13.50 -0.78 0.96
N LYS A 330 12.25 -0.35 0.79
CA LYS A 330 11.47 0.29 1.86
C LYS A 330 11.26 -0.63 3.05
N THR A 331 10.88 -1.90 2.80
CA THR A 331 10.72 -2.90 3.85
C THR A 331 12.03 -3.13 4.60
N ILE A 332 13.14 -3.26 3.88
CA ILE A 332 14.46 -3.54 4.46
C ILE A 332 14.98 -2.34 5.23
N ALA A 333 14.88 -1.12 4.68
CA ALA A 333 15.27 0.10 5.39
C ALA A 333 14.51 0.24 6.72
N TYR A 334 13.22 -0.07 6.72
CA TYR A 334 12.40 -0.11 7.93
C TYR A 334 12.93 -1.13 8.96
N TRP A 335 13.20 -2.37 8.54
CA TRP A 335 13.73 -3.40 9.45
C TRP A 335 15.14 -3.09 9.95
N LEU A 336 16.00 -2.45 9.13
CA LEU A 336 17.34 -2.05 9.54
C LEU A 336 17.32 -0.95 10.59
N VAL A 337 16.44 0.05 10.44
CA VAL A 337 16.29 1.12 11.44
C VAL A 337 15.80 0.55 12.77
N LEU A 338 14.78 -0.33 12.73
CA LEU A 338 14.30 -0.98 13.95
C LEU A 338 15.35 -1.89 14.57
N GLY A 339 16.06 -2.67 13.74
CA GLY A 339 17.15 -3.53 14.19
C GLY A 339 18.27 -2.74 14.84
N ALA A 340 18.65 -1.58 14.29
CA ALA A 340 19.67 -0.72 14.87
C ALA A 340 19.26 -0.16 16.24
N ILE A 341 18.02 0.32 16.38
CA ILE A 341 17.48 0.79 17.67
C ILE A 341 17.49 -0.36 18.68
N GLN A 342 17.02 -1.53 18.27
CA GLN A 342 16.97 -2.70 19.13
C GLN A 342 18.37 -3.18 19.55
N LEU A 343 19.34 -3.20 18.63
CA LEU A 343 20.72 -3.54 18.94
C LEU A 343 21.31 -2.54 19.93
N PHE A 344 21.06 -1.24 19.75
CA PHE A 344 21.51 -0.21 20.67
C PHE A 344 20.96 -0.43 22.08
N VAL A 345 19.64 -0.63 22.20
CA VAL A 345 18.97 -0.91 23.49
C VAL A 345 19.47 -2.23 24.08
N GLY A 346 19.47 -3.30 23.30
CA GLY A 346 19.92 -4.63 23.71
C GLY A 346 21.35 -4.60 24.25
N LEU A 347 22.30 -4.06 23.48
CA LEU A 347 23.71 -3.94 23.90
C LEU A 347 23.88 -3.07 25.14
N SER A 348 23.12 -1.98 25.27
CA SER A 348 23.16 -1.13 26.47
C SER A 348 22.64 -1.85 27.73
N SER A 349 21.69 -2.78 27.56
CA SER A 349 21.08 -3.56 28.64
C SER A 349 21.83 -4.85 29.01
N VAL A 350 22.74 -5.34 28.16
CA VAL A 350 23.53 -6.57 28.42
C VAL A 350 24.50 -6.40 29.60
N TYR A 351 24.81 -5.17 30.01
CA TYR A 351 25.68 -4.93 31.18
C TYR A 351 25.03 -5.29 32.52
N ASP A 352 23.71 -5.42 32.58
CA ASP A 352 23.00 -5.82 33.79
C ASP A 352 22.71 -7.34 33.77
N GLN A 353 23.20 -8.04 34.79
CA GLN A 353 23.25 -9.51 34.87
C GLN A 353 21.85 -10.16 34.88
N ILE A 354 20.83 -9.45 35.40
CA ILE A 354 19.43 -9.92 35.38
C ILE A 354 18.84 -9.80 33.96
N ASN A 355 19.29 -8.79 33.21
CA ASN A 355 18.79 -8.47 31.88
C ASN A 355 19.42 -9.33 30.77
N GLN A 356 20.62 -9.88 30.98
CA GLN A 356 21.34 -10.69 29.99
C GLN A 356 20.52 -11.85 29.41
N TRP A 357 19.80 -12.60 30.25
CA TRP A 357 19.04 -13.78 29.83
C TRP A 357 17.85 -13.47 28.91
N ILE A 358 17.32 -12.24 29.00
CA ILE A 358 16.22 -11.78 28.15
C ILE A 358 16.77 -11.15 26.87
N TRP A 359 17.77 -10.28 27.00
CA TRP A 359 18.23 -9.47 25.88
C TRP A 359 19.19 -10.18 24.91
N ILE A 360 19.97 -11.16 25.36
CA ILE A 360 20.84 -11.97 24.48
C ILE A 360 20.04 -12.72 23.40
N PRO A 361 19.01 -13.54 23.71
CA PRO A 361 18.26 -14.25 22.68
C PRO A 361 17.49 -13.30 21.74
N ILE A 362 16.94 -12.20 22.27
CA ILE A 362 16.29 -11.17 21.46
C ILE A 362 17.30 -10.54 20.48
N THR A 363 18.47 -10.14 20.97
CA THR A 363 19.55 -9.57 20.14
C THR A 363 20.02 -10.55 19.08
N GLY A 364 20.22 -11.83 19.43
CA GLY A 364 20.57 -12.89 18.49
C GLY A 364 19.54 -13.09 17.38
N LEU A 365 18.24 -13.10 17.73
CA LEU A 365 17.15 -13.18 16.76
C LEU A 365 17.16 -11.99 15.79
N TRP A 366 17.44 -10.78 16.29
CA TRP A 366 17.53 -9.59 15.45
C TRP A 366 18.73 -9.62 14.50
N ILE A 367 19.88 -10.14 14.92
CA ILE A 367 21.04 -10.36 14.04
C ILE A 367 20.67 -11.33 12.91
N ILE A 368 20.02 -12.45 13.23
CA ILE A 368 19.55 -13.42 12.23
C ILE A 368 18.59 -12.76 11.24
N LEU A 369 17.63 -11.97 11.74
CA LEU A 369 16.69 -11.23 10.91
C LEU A 369 17.41 -10.23 9.99
N MET A 370 18.42 -9.50 10.49
CA MET A 370 19.19 -8.58 9.67
C MET A 370 19.96 -9.30 8.56
N VAL A 371 20.66 -10.40 8.87
CA VAL A 371 21.34 -11.21 7.84
C VAL A 371 20.34 -11.70 6.79
N PHE A 372 19.18 -12.18 7.22
CA PHE A 372 18.11 -12.60 6.31
C PHE A 372 17.65 -11.45 5.41
N THR A 373 17.44 -10.25 5.95
CA THR A 373 17.04 -9.08 5.14
C THR A 373 18.11 -8.67 4.13
N LEU A 374 19.40 -8.81 4.45
CA LEU A 374 20.50 -8.56 3.51
C LEU A 374 20.53 -9.57 2.37
N ILE A 375 20.26 -10.85 2.65
CA ILE A 375 20.13 -11.90 1.61
C ILE A 375 18.97 -11.55 0.67
N VAL A 376 17.82 -11.14 1.22
CA VAL A 376 16.67 -10.67 0.44
C VAL A 376 17.02 -9.44 -0.42
N LEU A 377 17.74 -8.47 0.14
CA LEU A 377 18.21 -7.29 -0.60
C LEU A 377 19.06 -7.70 -1.81
N PHE A 378 20.04 -8.56 -1.58
CA PHE A 378 20.93 -9.05 -2.63
C PHE A 378 20.15 -9.74 -3.75
N MET A 379 19.18 -10.59 -3.42
CA MET A 379 18.34 -11.26 -4.41
C MET A 379 17.50 -10.25 -5.23
N ALA A 380 16.88 -9.28 -4.57
CA ALA A 380 16.09 -8.25 -5.23
C ALA A 380 16.94 -7.37 -6.18
N VAL A 381 18.14 -6.95 -5.74
CA VAL A 381 19.09 -6.19 -6.57
C VAL A 381 19.54 -7.02 -7.78
N LYS A 382 19.90 -8.28 -7.56
CA LYS A 382 20.30 -9.20 -8.63
C LYS A 382 19.19 -9.39 -9.67
N SER A 383 17.95 -9.55 -9.23
CA SER A 383 16.78 -9.66 -10.12
C SER A 383 16.58 -8.39 -10.96
N TYR A 384 16.73 -7.21 -10.35
CA TYR A 384 16.64 -5.94 -11.09
C TYR A 384 17.77 -5.78 -12.12
N MET A 385 19.00 -6.11 -11.74
CA MET A 385 20.16 -6.01 -12.64
C MET A 385 20.02 -6.91 -13.86
N ARG A 386 19.49 -8.13 -13.70
CA ARG A 386 19.23 -9.05 -14.81
C ARG A 386 18.12 -8.55 -15.73
N ALA A 387 17.02 -8.07 -15.17
CA ALA A 387 15.96 -7.43 -15.94
C ALA A 387 16.49 -6.24 -16.75
N LYS A 388 17.42 -5.44 -16.18
CA LYS A 388 18.10 -4.36 -16.89
C LYS A 388 19.02 -4.86 -18.01
N GLN A 389 19.81 -5.91 -17.77
CA GLN A 389 20.73 -6.49 -18.77
C GLN A 389 20.00 -7.06 -19.99
N LYS A 390 18.89 -7.78 -19.79
CA LYS A 390 18.08 -8.31 -20.90
C LYS A 390 17.49 -7.21 -21.80
N LEU A 391 17.31 -6.00 -21.27
CA LEU A 391 16.81 -4.85 -22.03
C LEU A 391 17.90 -4.13 -22.84
N THR A 392 19.17 -4.31 -22.47
CA THR A 392 20.33 -3.71 -23.17
C THR A 392 20.93 -4.62 -24.24
N MET A 393 20.65 -5.93 -24.20
CA MET A 393 21.17 -6.92 -25.17
C MET A 393 20.23 -7.17 -26.37
N VAL A 394 19.10 -6.46 -26.43
CA VAL A 394 18.09 -6.47 -27.50
C VAL A 394 17.83 -5.02 -27.88
#